data_AF-A0AAV6CHC0-F1
#
_entry.id   AF-A0AAV6CHC0-F1
#
_cell.length_a   1.000
_cell.length_b   1.000
_cell.length_c   1.000
_cell.angle_alpha   90.00
_cell.angle_beta   90.00
_cell.angle_gamma   90.00
#
_symmetry.space_group_name_H-M   'P 1'
#
loop_
_entity.id
_entity.type
_entity.pdbx_description
1 polymer ?
#
loop_
_entity_poly.entity_id
_entity_poly.type
_entity_poly.pdbx_seq_one_letter_code
_entity_poly.pdbx_strand_id
1 'polypeptide(L)'
;MCSVPQLAAQTPQKIQSITVDADQAVRLQFSGAPATKFRRFHSIYPVEASPDLQKWERIALLSRTNGSTAPLSLESPRTGHAKYFYRTPSTNLVTPFPSLTGPYAVGTKLLVMHNPDRTNRVYQTNFPFLVTMFYPATPTSGALPSRYAAPQVASSINSMWAIAAVTIDPAFFAQSQSNAVIARSAGPFPVVTYSPGYTMHRFDNTHLCEELASHGFVVAAMDHRDSYVTLLPDGTTFGDLSHNVGVTSMDFDLRAKDLQFLLSEIERLNLSDPEWAGLLDTNRIGAFGFSAGGNTSSTLGRTDSRIKAFANMDGNLSTLWETDPATKPFRF
;
A
#
# COMPACT_ATOMS: atom_id res chain seq x y z
N MET A 1 21.70 7.97 16.51
CA MET A 1 20.31 7.79 16.05
C MET A 1 19.68 6.79 17.00
N CYS A 2 18.67 7.18 17.78
CA CYS A 2 18.08 6.30 18.81
C CYS A 2 16.96 5.44 18.24
N SER A 3 16.83 4.26 18.84
CA SER A 3 15.79 3.26 18.62
C SER A 3 14.36 3.82 18.76
N VAL A 4 13.45 3.07 18.14
CA VAL A 4 12.07 3.37 17.73
C VAL A 4 11.03 3.63 18.84
N PRO A 5 11.23 3.44 20.17
CA PRO A 5 10.15 3.74 21.12
C PRO A 5 9.71 5.22 21.18
N GLN A 6 10.43 6.15 20.53
CA GLN A 6 10.26 7.59 20.73
C GLN A 6 9.24 8.30 19.81
N LEU A 7 8.78 7.72 18.70
CA LEU A 7 7.88 8.42 17.79
C LEU A 7 6.41 8.40 18.26
N ALA A 8 5.94 7.25 18.78
CA ALA A 8 4.63 7.15 19.42
C ALA A 8 4.50 7.99 20.71
N ALA A 9 5.61 8.34 21.35
CA ALA A 9 5.66 9.23 22.52
C ALA A 9 5.63 10.73 22.15
N GLN A 10 5.84 11.08 20.88
CA GLN A 10 5.75 12.46 20.41
C GLN A 10 4.33 12.78 19.95
N THR A 11 3.75 13.82 20.53
CA THR A 11 2.38 14.23 20.23
C THR A 11 2.36 15.12 18.99
N PRO A 12 1.57 14.80 17.94
CA PRO A 12 1.21 15.78 16.92
C PRO A 12 0.52 16.99 17.57
N GLN A 13 0.36 18.06 16.78
CA GLN A 13 -0.48 19.19 17.17
C GLN A 13 -1.87 18.71 17.56
N LYS A 14 -2.40 19.27 18.65
CA LYS A 14 -3.74 18.94 19.13
C LYS A 14 -4.75 19.72 18.31
N ILE A 15 -5.86 19.09 17.99
CA ILE A 15 -7.02 19.78 17.42
C ILE A 15 -7.54 20.70 18.51
N GLN A 16 -7.54 21.99 18.22
CA GLN A 16 -8.00 23.04 19.11
C GLN A 16 -9.52 23.21 19.01
N SER A 17 -10.05 23.20 17.80
CA SER A 17 -11.47 23.38 17.53
C SER A 17 -11.86 22.81 16.17
N ILE A 18 -13.16 22.53 16.03
CA ILE A 18 -13.83 22.27 14.76
C ILE A 18 -14.85 23.38 14.58
N THR A 19 -14.73 24.17 13.51
CA THR A 19 -15.69 25.24 13.20
C THR A 19 -16.41 24.93 11.90
N VAL A 20 -17.63 25.45 11.77
CA VAL A 20 -18.39 25.45 10.52
C VAL A 20 -18.58 26.91 10.16
N ASP A 21 -17.99 27.31 9.05
CA ASP A 21 -18.00 28.70 8.59
C ASP A 21 -19.34 29.04 7.90
N ALA A 22 -19.57 30.32 7.63
CA ALA A 22 -20.83 30.79 7.02
C ALA A 22 -21.09 30.22 5.62
N ASP A 23 -20.02 29.80 4.93
CA ASP A 23 -20.03 29.10 3.65
C ASP A 23 -20.20 27.57 3.79
N GLN A 24 -20.51 27.08 5.00
CA GLN A 24 -20.59 25.67 5.37
C GLN A 24 -19.27 24.89 5.25
N ALA A 25 -18.13 25.55 5.14
CA ALA A 25 -16.84 24.89 5.22
C ALA A 25 -16.57 24.41 6.65
N VAL A 26 -16.22 23.13 6.79
CA VAL A 26 -15.79 22.54 8.06
C VAL A 26 -14.29 22.75 8.20
N ARG A 27 -13.86 23.45 9.26
CA ARG A 27 -12.44 23.74 9.52
C ARG A 27 -11.94 23.08 10.79
N LEU A 28 -10.80 22.39 10.68
CA LEU A 28 -10.05 21.87 11.82
C LEU A 28 -8.92 22.86 12.15
N GLN A 29 -8.94 23.41 13.35
CA GLN A 29 -7.89 24.30 13.87
C GLN A 29 -6.98 23.53 14.82
N PHE A 30 -5.71 23.93 14.88
CA PHE A 30 -4.67 23.17 15.56
C PHE A 30 -3.85 24.07 16.48
N SER A 31 -3.43 23.52 17.61
CA SER A 31 -2.59 24.21 18.60
C SER A 31 -1.37 23.37 19.01
N GLY A 32 -0.36 24.06 19.55
CA GLY A 32 0.91 23.47 19.96
C GLY A 32 1.95 23.42 18.84
N ALA A 33 3.15 22.94 19.16
CA ALA A 33 4.22 22.71 18.19
C ALA A 33 4.63 21.23 18.23
N PRO A 34 4.67 20.52 17.09
CA PRO A 34 5.19 19.17 17.09
C PRO A 34 6.70 19.21 17.35
N ALA A 35 7.18 18.16 17.99
CA ALA A 35 8.61 17.91 18.11
C ALA A 35 9.28 17.96 16.73
N THR A 36 10.48 18.54 16.64
CA THR A 36 11.15 18.86 15.37
C THR A 36 11.26 17.67 14.41
N LYS A 37 11.53 16.47 14.94
CA LYS A 37 11.66 15.23 14.14
C LYS A 37 10.33 14.76 13.54
N PHE A 38 9.20 15.14 14.13
CA PHE A 38 7.87 14.74 13.71
C PHE A 38 7.28 15.65 12.63
N ARG A 39 7.82 16.88 12.49
CA ARG A 39 7.32 17.91 11.58
C ARG A 39 7.28 17.51 10.12
N ARG A 40 8.15 16.57 9.70
CA ARG A 40 8.23 16.07 8.32
C ARG A 40 7.18 15.01 7.97
N PHE A 41 6.55 14.40 8.97
CA PHE A 41 5.53 13.38 8.75
C PHE A 41 4.17 14.03 8.57
N HIS A 42 3.19 13.23 8.19
CA HIS A 42 1.82 13.65 7.99
C HIS A 42 0.90 13.02 9.05
N SER A 43 -0.25 13.64 9.26
CA SER A 43 -1.35 13.07 10.05
C SER A 43 -2.62 13.07 9.23
N ILE A 44 -3.36 11.98 9.32
CA ILE A 44 -4.67 11.77 8.72
C ILE A 44 -5.73 12.01 9.78
N TYR A 45 -6.74 12.81 9.44
CA TYR A 45 -7.84 13.22 10.30
C TYR A 45 -9.15 12.78 9.66
N PRO A 46 -9.77 11.69 10.17
CA PRO A 46 -11.11 11.32 9.77
C PRO A 46 -12.09 12.39 10.23
N VAL A 47 -12.85 12.95 9.30
CA VAL A 47 -13.94 13.88 9.62
C VAL A 47 -15.25 13.11 9.52
N GLU A 48 -15.98 13.08 10.63
CA GLU A 48 -17.28 12.44 10.74
C GLU A 48 -18.37 13.49 10.97
N ALA A 49 -19.54 13.27 10.37
CA ALA A 49 -20.73 14.09 10.54
C ALA A 49 -21.89 13.27 11.08
N SER A 50 -22.75 13.88 11.90
CA SER A 50 -23.95 13.27 12.44
C SER A 50 -25.12 14.25 12.44
N PRO A 51 -26.32 13.87 11.99
CA PRO A 51 -27.51 14.72 12.09
C PRO A 51 -28.11 14.73 13.51
N ASP A 52 -27.84 13.71 14.34
CA ASP A 52 -28.58 13.41 15.56
C ASP A 52 -27.68 13.04 16.77
N LEU A 53 -26.36 13.14 16.63
CA LEU A 53 -25.33 12.67 17.58
C LEU A 53 -25.29 11.16 17.82
N GLN A 54 -26.19 10.38 17.23
CA GLN A 54 -26.26 8.92 17.41
C GLN A 54 -25.59 8.19 16.25
N LYS A 55 -25.88 8.60 15.01
CA LYS A 55 -25.32 7.99 13.80
C LYS A 55 -24.23 8.89 13.23
N TRP A 56 -23.01 8.40 13.25
CA TRP A 56 -21.85 9.11 12.73
C TRP A 56 -21.42 8.52 11.39
N GLU A 57 -21.20 9.41 10.43
CA GLU A 57 -20.75 9.05 9.10
C GLU A 57 -19.44 9.74 8.75
N ARG A 58 -18.42 8.97 8.37
CA ARG A 58 -17.17 9.58 7.88
C ARG A 58 -17.41 10.19 6.51
N ILE A 59 -17.20 11.50 6.42
CA ILE A 59 -17.42 12.29 5.20
C ILE A 59 -16.11 12.63 4.48
N ALA A 60 -14.97 12.59 5.16
CA ALA A 60 -13.67 12.81 4.55
C ALA A 60 -12.51 12.20 5.35
N LEU A 61 -11.38 12.04 4.68
CA LEU A 61 -10.06 11.90 5.29
C LEU A 61 -9.25 13.13 4.90
N LEU A 62 -8.97 14.02 5.85
CA LEU A 62 -8.09 15.16 5.62
C LEU A 62 -6.67 14.79 6.04
N SER A 63 -5.67 15.28 5.33
CA SER A 63 -4.28 15.04 5.69
C SER A 63 -3.46 16.32 5.57
N ARG A 64 -2.48 16.47 6.47
CA ARG A 64 -1.55 17.60 6.53
C ARG A 64 -0.18 17.12 6.96
N THR A 65 0.84 17.86 6.56
CA THR A 65 2.15 17.76 7.20
C THR A 65 2.05 18.26 8.64
N ASN A 66 2.65 17.53 9.57
CA ASN A 66 2.62 17.84 11.01
C ASN A 66 3.31 19.17 11.33
N GLY A 67 4.29 19.60 10.54
CA GLY A 67 4.95 20.89 10.69
C GLY A 67 4.13 22.10 10.24
N SER A 68 3.02 21.90 9.54
CA SER A 68 2.12 22.98 9.14
C SER A 68 1.43 23.59 10.37
N THR A 69 1.00 24.84 10.27
CA THR A 69 0.05 25.49 11.21
C THR A 69 -1.25 25.87 10.51
N ALA A 70 -1.36 25.69 9.19
CA ALA A 70 -2.54 26.03 8.43
C ALA A 70 -3.75 25.18 8.89
N PRO A 71 -4.97 25.74 8.91
CA PRO A 71 -6.17 24.95 9.17
C PRO A 71 -6.38 23.92 8.05
N LEU A 72 -7.01 22.79 8.39
CA LEU A 72 -7.55 21.87 7.39
C LEU A 72 -9.00 22.25 7.13
N SER A 73 -9.41 22.26 5.86
CA SER A 73 -10.77 22.62 5.45
C SER A 73 -11.36 21.56 4.55
N LEU A 74 -12.65 21.33 4.72
CA LEU A 74 -13.48 20.49 3.87
C LEU A 74 -14.72 21.29 3.50
N GLU A 75 -15.00 21.44 2.22
CA GLU A 75 -16.33 21.86 1.78
C GLU A 75 -17.31 20.73 2.14
N SER A 76 -18.32 21.03 2.96
CA SER A 76 -19.26 19.99 3.38
C SER A 76 -19.97 19.41 2.15
N PRO A 77 -19.84 18.10 1.87
CA PRO A 77 -20.49 17.49 0.70
C PRO A 77 -22.01 17.40 0.86
N ARG A 78 -22.56 17.86 1.99
CA ARG A 78 -23.99 17.74 2.31
C ARG A 78 -24.72 19.01 1.92
N THR A 79 -25.62 18.88 0.95
CA THR A 79 -26.51 19.94 0.51
C THR A 79 -27.72 20.06 1.45
N GLY A 80 -28.07 21.29 1.83
CA GLY A 80 -29.30 21.61 2.58
C GLY A 80 -29.08 22.35 3.90
N HIS A 81 -30.16 22.90 4.46
CA HIS A 81 -30.16 23.66 5.72
C HIS A 81 -30.04 22.80 6.99
N ALA A 82 -29.80 21.48 6.86
CA ALA A 82 -29.69 20.59 8.01
C ALA A 82 -28.42 20.89 8.81
N LYS A 83 -28.58 21.15 10.12
CA LYS A 83 -27.45 21.29 11.04
C LYS A 83 -26.85 19.91 11.30
N TYR A 84 -25.57 19.76 10.98
CA TYR A 84 -24.79 18.57 11.30
C TYR A 84 -23.84 18.86 12.46
N PHE A 85 -23.62 17.86 13.30
CA PHE A 85 -22.53 17.82 14.25
C PHE A 85 -21.30 17.20 13.57
N TYR A 86 -20.13 17.76 13.82
CA TYR A 86 -18.87 17.28 13.26
C TYR A 86 -17.92 16.84 14.36
N ARG A 87 -17.17 15.76 14.11
CA ARG A 87 -16.10 15.31 14.99
C ARG A 87 -14.94 14.70 14.19
N THR A 88 -13.86 14.50 14.90
CA THR A 88 -12.72 13.67 14.50
C THR A 88 -12.47 12.67 15.61
N PRO A 89 -12.30 11.37 15.32
CA PRO A 89 -11.83 10.43 16.32
C PRO A 89 -10.52 10.91 16.93
N SER A 90 -10.30 10.63 18.22
CA SER A 90 -9.12 11.09 18.97
C SER A 90 -7.82 10.37 18.59
N THR A 91 -7.90 9.35 17.74
CA THR A 91 -6.75 8.57 17.30
C THR A 91 -5.91 9.36 16.30
N ASN A 92 -4.65 9.63 16.65
CA ASN A 92 -3.71 10.22 15.71
C ASN A 92 -3.25 9.16 14.71
N LEU A 93 -3.63 9.34 13.44
CA LEU A 93 -3.24 8.44 12.35
C LEU A 93 -2.03 9.04 11.63
N VAL A 94 -0.84 8.62 12.05
CA VAL A 94 0.41 9.18 11.55
C VAL A 94 0.86 8.39 10.32
N THR A 95 1.28 9.08 9.28
CA THR A 95 1.82 8.45 8.07
C THR A 95 3.08 9.18 7.61
N PRO A 96 4.09 8.47 7.06
CA PRO A 96 5.28 9.13 6.56
C PRO A 96 5.09 9.77 5.17
N PHE A 97 3.92 9.59 4.55
CA PHE A 97 3.67 9.96 3.16
C PHE A 97 2.70 11.16 3.02
N PRO A 98 2.82 11.97 1.96
CA PRO A 98 1.86 13.01 1.65
C PRO A 98 0.51 12.42 1.21
N SER A 99 -0.54 13.25 1.21
CA SER A 99 -1.87 12.86 0.72
C SER A 99 -1.81 12.29 -0.69
N LEU A 100 -2.62 11.25 -0.94
CA LEU A 100 -2.82 10.73 -2.29
C LEU A 100 -3.45 11.81 -3.19
N THR A 101 -3.04 11.87 -4.46
CA THR A 101 -3.46 12.96 -5.36
C THR A 101 -4.57 12.57 -6.32
N GLY A 102 -4.86 11.27 -6.45
CA GLY A 102 -5.93 10.79 -7.32
C GLY A 102 -7.33 10.94 -6.72
N PRO A 103 -8.38 10.89 -7.56
CA PRO A 103 -9.76 11.16 -7.14
C PRO A 103 -10.41 10.02 -6.35
N TYR A 104 -9.84 8.81 -6.35
CA TYR A 104 -10.41 7.66 -5.67
C TYR A 104 -9.86 7.50 -4.25
N ALA A 105 -10.72 7.13 -3.31
CA ALA A 105 -10.25 6.51 -2.08
C ALA A 105 -9.57 5.17 -2.42
N VAL A 106 -8.71 4.67 -1.55
CA VAL A 106 -7.98 3.42 -1.81
C VAL A 106 -8.43 2.33 -0.84
N GLY A 107 -8.80 1.19 -1.41
CA GLY A 107 -9.03 -0.05 -0.68
C GLY A 107 -7.85 -0.99 -0.79
N THR A 108 -7.70 -1.88 0.19
CA THR A 108 -6.80 -3.02 0.14
C THR A 108 -7.52 -4.34 0.36
N LYS A 109 -7.02 -5.41 -0.24
CA LYS A 109 -7.46 -6.77 0.06
C LYS A 109 -6.25 -7.70 0.07
N LEU A 110 -6.17 -8.54 1.10
CA LEU A 110 -5.14 -9.56 1.19
C LEU A 110 -5.62 -10.84 0.54
N LEU A 111 -4.81 -11.38 -0.36
CA LEU A 111 -5.00 -12.67 -0.98
C LEU A 111 -3.87 -13.59 -0.52
N VAL A 112 -4.24 -14.75 0.01
CA VAL A 112 -3.30 -15.86 0.21
C VAL A 112 -3.34 -16.69 -1.05
N MET A 113 -2.20 -16.80 -1.73
CA MET A 113 -2.07 -17.57 -2.94
C MET A 113 -1.11 -18.73 -2.72
N HIS A 114 -1.37 -19.84 -3.40
CA HIS A 114 -0.57 -21.05 -3.29
C HIS A 114 -0.63 -21.80 -4.61
N ASN A 115 0.53 -22.07 -5.20
CA ASN A 115 0.65 -22.93 -6.37
C ASN A 115 1.25 -24.28 -5.96
N PRO A 116 0.42 -25.32 -5.73
CA PRO A 116 0.91 -26.62 -5.26
C PRO A 116 1.76 -27.34 -6.31
N ASP A 117 1.55 -27.05 -7.60
CA ASP A 117 2.21 -27.72 -8.72
C ASP A 117 3.62 -27.17 -9.00
N ARG A 118 3.99 -26.05 -8.38
CA ARG A 118 5.27 -25.38 -8.63
C ARG A 118 6.43 -26.11 -7.96
N THR A 119 7.20 -26.84 -8.76
CA THR A 119 8.41 -27.54 -8.32
C THR A 119 9.68 -26.83 -8.79
N ASN A 120 10.73 -26.90 -7.97
CA ASN A 120 12.07 -26.47 -8.34
C ASN A 120 13.09 -27.45 -7.75
N ARG A 121 14.17 -27.72 -8.48
CA ARG A 121 15.18 -28.73 -8.11
C ARG A 121 16.03 -28.32 -6.90
N VAL A 122 16.14 -27.02 -6.64
CA VAL A 122 17.05 -26.42 -5.67
C VAL A 122 16.28 -25.79 -4.50
N TYR A 123 15.11 -25.22 -4.77
CA TYR A 123 14.36 -24.43 -3.79
C TYR A 123 12.94 -24.95 -3.59
N GLN A 124 12.40 -24.76 -2.38
CA GLN A 124 10.96 -24.84 -2.18
C GLN A 124 10.27 -23.63 -2.83
N THR A 125 9.34 -23.90 -3.73
CA THR A 125 8.65 -22.89 -4.56
C THR A 125 7.13 -22.96 -4.51
N ASN A 126 6.57 -23.96 -3.83
CA ASN A 126 5.14 -24.18 -3.62
C ASN A 126 4.68 -23.76 -2.21
N PHE A 127 5.35 -22.81 -1.58
CA PHE A 127 4.86 -22.28 -0.30
C PHE A 127 3.74 -21.25 -0.56
N PRO A 128 2.79 -21.06 0.37
CA PRO A 128 1.81 -19.99 0.27
C PRO A 128 2.50 -18.63 0.35
N PHE A 129 2.08 -17.69 -0.48
CA PHE A 129 2.57 -16.31 -0.48
C PHE A 129 1.43 -15.31 -0.38
N LEU A 130 1.75 -14.09 0.03
CA LEU A 130 0.77 -13.02 0.21
C LEU A 130 0.82 -12.01 -0.92
N VAL A 131 -0.38 -11.60 -1.33
CA VAL A 131 -0.60 -10.49 -2.25
C VAL A 131 -1.49 -9.46 -1.57
N THR A 132 -1.08 -8.21 -1.61
CA THR A 132 -1.96 -7.07 -1.31
C THR A 132 -2.45 -6.50 -2.63
N MET A 133 -3.76 -6.60 -2.86
CA MET A 133 -4.46 -5.88 -3.92
C MET A 133 -4.79 -4.48 -3.41
N PHE A 134 -4.21 -3.44 -4.01
CA PHE A 134 -4.63 -2.05 -3.85
C PHE A 134 -5.57 -1.67 -4.99
N TYR A 135 -6.67 -0.99 -4.70
CA TYR A 135 -7.70 -0.72 -5.71
C TYR A 135 -8.47 0.57 -5.45
N PRO A 136 -9.07 1.17 -6.50
CA PRO A 136 -9.98 2.29 -6.36
C PRO A 136 -11.21 1.88 -5.55
N ALA A 137 -11.52 2.62 -4.50
CA ALA A 137 -12.60 2.34 -3.56
C ALA A 137 -13.52 3.55 -3.38
N THR A 138 -14.73 3.28 -2.90
CA THR A 138 -15.63 4.33 -2.43
C THR A 138 -15.29 4.69 -0.99
N PRO A 139 -15.37 5.98 -0.59
CA PRO A 139 -15.23 6.36 0.81
C PRO A 139 -16.27 5.64 1.71
N THR A 140 -15.82 4.78 2.62
CA THR A 140 -16.71 4.07 3.56
C THR A 140 -16.88 4.83 4.87
N SER A 141 -18.07 4.86 5.44
CA SER A 141 -18.26 5.45 6.78
C SER A 141 -17.54 4.65 7.88
N GLY A 142 -16.91 5.32 8.85
CA GLY A 142 -16.38 4.72 10.08
C GLY A 142 -15.14 3.83 9.94
N ALA A 143 -14.75 3.44 8.71
CA ALA A 143 -13.50 2.73 8.48
C ALA A 143 -12.31 3.65 8.79
N LEU A 144 -11.24 3.11 9.38
CA LEU A 144 -9.97 3.83 9.52
C LEU A 144 -8.96 3.27 8.52
N PRO A 145 -7.97 4.08 8.08
CA PRO A 145 -6.81 3.56 7.37
C PRO A 145 -6.14 2.39 8.11
N SER A 146 -5.56 1.48 7.34
CA SER A 146 -4.88 0.31 7.87
C SER A 146 -3.50 0.66 8.41
N ARG A 147 -2.97 -0.14 9.34
CA ARG A 147 -1.56 -0.03 9.72
C ARG A 147 -0.67 -0.28 8.49
N TYR A 148 0.44 0.46 8.43
CA TYR A 148 1.42 0.31 7.36
C TYR A 148 2.02 -1.11 7.30
N ALA A 149 2.32 -1.68 8.47
CA ALA A 149 2.77 -3.05 8.61
C ALA A 149 2.18 -3.68 9.89
N ALA A 150 2.04 -5.01 9.89
CA ALA A 150 1.70 -5.73 11.11
C ALA A 150 2.81 -5.56 12.16
N PRO A 151 2.49 -5.32 13.44
CA PRO A 151 3.51 -5.08 14.48
C PRO A 151 4.55 -6.21 14.59
N GLN A 152 4.13 -7.47 14.44
CA GLN A 152 5.06 -8.61 14.46
C GLN A 152 6.06 -8.53 13.30
N VAL A 153 5.58 -8.25 12.08
CA VAL A 153 6.42 -8.13 10.88
C VAL A 153 7.39 -6.96 11.01
N ALA A 154 6.91 -5.80 11.47
CA ALA A 154 7.76 -4.63 11.71
C ALA A 154 8.87 -4.92 12.73
N SER A 155 8.54 -5.63 13.82
CA SER A 155 9.52 -6.04 14.84
C SER A 155 10.61 -6.95 14.25
N SER A 156 10.21 -7.94 13.45
CA SER A 156 11.14 -8.85 12.78
C SER A 156 12.07 -8.09 11.82
N ILE A 157 11.53 -7.21 10.98
CA ILE A 157 12.32 -6.42 10.02
C ILE A 157 13.30 -5.49 10.76
N ASN A 158 12.84 -4.79 11.80
CA ASN A 158 13.69 -3.91 12.59
C ASN A 158 14.85 -4.67 13.25
N SER A 159 14.66 -5.95 13.55
CA SER A 159 15.71 -6.82 14.09
C SER A 159 16.75 -7.16 13.02
N MET A 160 16.34 -7.37 11.76
CA MET A 160 17.27 -7.61 10.64
C MET A 160 18.03 -6.35 10.22
N TRP A 161 17.34 -5.22 10.05
CA TRP A 161 17.91 -3.98 9.51
C TRP A 161 18.50 -3.06 10.59
N ALA A 162 18.66 -3.54 11.83
CA ALA A 162 19.21 -2.76 12.94
C ALA A 162 20.57 -2.10 12.60
N ILE A 163 21.37 -2.74 11.73
CA ILE A 163 22.68 -2.25 11.27
C ILE A 163 22.56 -1.13 10.23
N ALA A 164 21.47 -1.07 9.46
CA ALA A 164 21.25 -0.09 8.40
C ALA A 164 20.49 1.18 8.87
N ALA A 165 20.11 1.24 10.15
CA ALA A 165 19.28 2.32 10.72
C ALA A 165 17.95 2.57 9.97
N VAL A 166 17.48 1.57 9.22
CA VAL A 166 16.15 1.55 8.60
C VAL A 166 15.20 0.92 9.60
N THR A 167 14.16 1.65 9.97
CA THR A 167 13.18 1.19 10.94
C THR A 167 11.77 1.45 10.45
N ILE A 168 10.93 0.42 10.50
CA ILE A 168 9.49 0.53 10.29
C ILE A 168 8.85 0.79 11.65
N ASP A 169 8.21 1.94 11.79
CA ASP A 169 7.42 2.24 12.99
C ASP A 169 6.04 1.56 12.87
N PRO A 170 5.70 0.60 13.75
CA PRO A 170 4.40 -0.07 13.72
C PRO A 170 3.22 0.87 14.07
N ALA A 171 3.49 2.09 14.54
CA ALA A 171 2.51 3.13 14.74
C ALA A 171 2.11 3.84 13.44
N PHE A 172 2.84 3.67 12.33
CA PHE A 172 2.47 4.26 11.07
C PHE A 172 1.26 3.58 10.43
N PHE A 173 0.45 4.42 9.80
CA PHE A 173 -0.71 4.05 9.01
C PHE A 173 -0.41 4.25 7.52
N ALA A 174 -0.95 3.35 6.71
CA ALA A 174 -1.15 3.56 5.30
C ALA A 174 -2.32 4.55 5.10
N GLN A 175 -2.65 4.92 3.86
CA GLN A 175 -3.84 5.74 3.57
C GLN A 175 -5.05 4.91 3.14
N SER A 176 -4.82 3.66 2.75
CA SER A 176 -5.80 2.69 2.29
C SER A 176 -6.56 2.00 3.42
N GLN A 177 -7.73 1.48 3.07
CA GLN A 177 -8.65 0.82 3.98
C GLN A 177 -8.80 -0.65 3.62
N SER A 178 -8.61 -1.52 4.62
CA SER A 178 -8.79 -2.95 4.44
C SER A 178 -10.23 -3.29 4.10
N ASN A 179 -10.42 -4.07 3.05
CA ASN A 179 -11.72 -4.55 2.52
C ASN A 179 -12.72 -3.41 2.26
N ALA A 180 -12.24 -2.25 1.79
CA ALA A 180 -13.12 -1.17 1.37
C ALA A 180 -13.98 -1.59 0.16
N VAL A 181 -15.14 -0.96 0.00
CA VAL A 181 -16.02 -1.24 -1.14
C VAL A 181 -15.35 -0.73 -2.42
N ILE A 182 -15.16 -1.61 -3.39
CA ILE A 182 -14.55 -1.28 -4.69
C ILE A 182 -15.41 -0.24 -5.42
N ALA A 183 -14.79 0.76 -6.05
CA ALA A 183 -15.45 1.77 -6.88
C ALA A 183 -15.88 1.20 -8.24
N ARG A 184 -16.77 0.19 -8.25
CA ARG A 184 -17.11 -0.63 -9.42
C ARG A 184 -17.52 0.16 -10.66
N SER A 185 -18.21 1.29 -10.51
CA SER A 185 -18.69 2.13 -11.62
C SER A 185 -17.57 2.81 -12.41
N ALA A 186 -16.33 2.82 -11.91
CA ALA A 186 -15.17 3.40 -12.58
C ALA A 186 -14.28 2.35 -13.28
N GLY A 187 -14.61 1.05 -13.16
CA GLY A 187 -13.88 -0.04 -13.80
C GLY A 187 -14.35 -0.33 -15.24
N PRO A 188 -13.69 -1.27 -15.96
CA PRO A 188 -12.56 -2.07 -15.49
C PRO A 188 -11.25 -1.27 -15.38
N PHE A 189 -10.44 -1.62 -14.41
CA PHE A 189 -9.21 -0.90 -14.08
C PHE A 189 -7.98 -1.58 -14.69
N PRO A 190 -7.03 -0.83 -15.27
CA PRO A 190 -5.73 -1.38 -15.64
C PRO A 190 -5.03 -1.99 -14.42
N VAL A 191 -4.32 -3.10 -14.64
CA VAL A 191 -3.65 -3.86 -13.58
C VAL A 191 -2.15 -3.57 -13.60
N VAL A 192 -1.54 -3.45 -12.43
CA VAL A 192 -0.10 -3.27 -12.27
C VAL A 192 0.42 -4.23 -11.22
N THR A 193 1.45 -5.03 -11.52
CA THR A 193 2.10 -5.85 -10.49
C THR A 193 3.25 -5.07 -9.84
N TYR A 194 3.38 -5.17 -8.52
CA TYR A 194 4.54 -4.67 -7.78
C TYR A 194 5.39 -5.83 -7.22
N SER A 195 6.69 -5.77 -7.47
CA SER A 195 7.68 -6.67 -6.87
C SER A 195 8.60 -5.91 -5.92
N PRO A 196 8.76 -6.37 -4.66
CA PRO A 196 9.69 -5.77 -3.71
C PRO A 196 11.16 -6.12 -3.99
N GLY A 197 12.07 -5.45 -3.28
CA GLY A 197 13.49 -5.77 -3.26
C GLY A 197 13.79 -7.13 -2.63
N TYR A 198 15.08 -7.49 -2.54
CA TYR A 198 15.52 -8.70 -1.85
C TYR A 198 15.38 -8.52 -0.35
N THR A 199 14.88 -9.54 0.36
CA THR A 199 14.51 -9.50 1.80
C THR A 199 13.47 -8.46 2.22
N MET A 200 12.91 -7.74 1.25
CA MET A 200 11.88 -6.72 1.40
C MET A 200 10.47 -7.32 1.18
N HIS A 201 9.45 -6.48 1.36
CA HIS A 201 8.06 -6.92 1.47
C HIS A 201 7.13 -6.17 0.53
N ARG A 202 5.98 -6.78 0.24
CA ARG A 202 4.90 -6.22 -0.59
C ARG A 202 4.44 -4.83 -0.17
N PHE A 203 4.64 -4.44 1.09
CA PHE A 203 4.23 -3.13 1.62
C PHE A 203 5.32 -2.05 1.54
N ASP A 204 6.55 -2.34 1.10
CA ASP A 204 7.66 -1.37 1.15
C ASP A 204 7.51 -0.19 0.18
N ASN A 205 6.65 -0.32 -0.85
CA ASN A 205 6.22 0.79 -1.70
C ASN A 205 4.70 1.01 -1.61
N THR A 206 4.12 0.84 -0.41
CA THR A 206 2.67 1.07 -0.19
C THR A 206 2.22 2.42 -0.71
N HIS A 207 2.98 3.50 -0.48
CA HIS A 207 2.60 4.83 -0.98
C HIS A 207 2.43 4.89 -2.49
N LEU A 208 3.34 4.28 -3.26
CA LEU A 208 3.24 4.26 -4.72
C LEU A 208 2.10 3.36 -5.21
N CYS A 209 1.88 2.23 -4.53
CA CYS A 209 0.74 1.36 -4.82
C CYS A 209 -0.60 2.06 -4.55
N GLU A 210 -0.68 2.79 -3.43
CA GLU A 210 -1.85 3.61 -3.09
C GLU A 210 -2.02 4.78 -4.05
N GLU A 211 -0.93 5.44 -4.46
CA GLU A 211 -1.00 6.55 -5.40
C GLU A 211 -1.58 6.07 -6.74
N LEU A 212 -1.04 5.00 -7.32
CA LEU A 212 -1.57 4.39 -8.53
C LEU A 212 -3.04 3.98 -8.35
N ALA A 213 -3.40 3.36 -7.22
CA ALA A 213 -4.79 3.01 -6.95
C ALA A 213 -5.72 4.23 -6.86
N SER A 214 -5.24 5.33 -6.27
CA SER A 214 -6.01 6.59 -6.23
C SER A 214 -6.26 7.18 -7.62
N HIS A 215 -5.41 6.84 -8.60
CA HIS A 215 -5.53 7.23 -10.01
C HIS A 215 -6.25 6.21 -10.91
N GLY A 216 -6.89 5.19 -10.32
CA GLY A 216 -7.72 4.25 -11.08
C GLY A 216 -6.99 2.99 -11.56
N PHE A 217 -5.89 2.59 -10.92
CA PHE A 217 -5.22 1.32 -11.19
C PHE A 217 -5.53 0.28 -10.12
N VAL A 218 -5.56 -1.00 -10.49
CA VAL A 218 -5.46 -2.08 -9.50
C VAL A 218 -4.00 -2.51 -9.40
N VAL A 219 -3.40 -2.41 -8.22
CA VAL A 219 -2.01 -2.80 -7.99
C VAL A 219 -1.94 -4.10 -7.18
N ALA A 220 -1.31 -5.13 -7.73
CA ALA A 220 -1.09 -6.40 -7.07
C ALA A 220 0.36 -6.50 -6.57
N ALA A 221 0.57 -6.25 -5.29
CA ALA A 221 1.88 -6.28 -4.63
C ALA A 221 2.10 -7.61 -3.92
N MET A 222 3.19 -8.32 -4.20
CA MET A 222 3.42 -9.66 -3.62
C MET A 222 4.67 -9.78 -2.75
N ASP A 223 4.60 -10.63 -1.74
CA ASP A 223 5.79 -11.14 -1.06
C ASP A 223 6.40 -12.26 -1.89
N HIS A 224 7.73 -12.29 -1.94
CA HIS A 224 8.48 -13.36 -2.59
C HIS A 224 9.03 -14.33 -1.55
N ARG A 225 9.51 -15.49 -1.99
CA ARG A 225 10.09 -16.53 -1.11
C ARG A 225 11.22 -16.03 -0.21
N ASP A 226 11.91 -15.02 -0.70
CA ASP A 226 13.07 -14.40 -0.10
C ASP A 226 12.71 -13.13 0.69
N SER A 227 11.41 -12.78 0.80
CA SER A 227 10.93 -11.80 1.78
C SER A 227 11.31 -12.28 3.18
N TYR A 228 11.78 -11.36 4.03
CA TYR A 228 12.38 -11.74 5.31
C TYR A 228 11.43 -12.51 6.22
N VAL A 229 10.16 -12.08 6.25
CA VAL A 229 9.07 -12.76 6.96
C VAL A 229 7.74 -12.42 6.29
N THR A 230 6.89 -13.42 6.09
CA THR A 230 5.54 -13.33 5.58
C THR A 230 4.60 -13.86 6.66
N LEU A 231 3.75 -12.99 7.22
CA LEU A 231 2.75 -13.36 8.23
C LEU A 231 1.39 -13.54 7.54
N LEU A 232 0.92 -14.78 7.45
CA LEU A 232 -0.41 -15.12 6.94
C LEU A 232 -1.52 -14.70 7.91
N PRO A 233 -2.77 -14.52 7.41
CA PRO A 233 -3.92 -14.17 8.24
C PRO A 233 -4.26 -15.16 9.36
N ASP A 234 -3.89 -16.44 9.19
CA ASP A 234 -4.09 -17.49 10.20
C ASP A 234 -3.01 -17.48 11.31
N GLY A 235 -2.03 -16.57 11.22
CA GLY A 235 -0.92 -16.44 12.14
C GLY A 235 0.33 -17.24 11.74
N THR A 236 0.26 -18.06 10.68
CA THR A 236 1.41 -18.80 10.17
C THR A 236 2.45 -17.84 9.58
N THR A 237 3.73 -18.07 9.89
CA THR A 237 4.84 -17.27 9.37
C THR A 237 5.75 -18.08 8.45
N PHE A 238 6.10 -17.51 7.29
CA PHE A 238 7.12 -18.01 6.37
C PHE A 238 8.27 -17.01 6.27
N GLY A 239 9.48 -17.43 5.88
CA GLY A 239 10.63 -16.53 5.82
C GLY A 239 11.26 -16.34 7.22
N ASP A 240 12.40 -16.98 7.42
CA ASP A 240 13.40 -16.67 8.43
C ASP A 240 14.74 -16.96 7.74
N LEU A 241 15.79 -16.18 8.02
CA LEU A 241 17.11 -16.42 7.47
C LEU A 241 17.60 -17.84 7.75
N SER A 242 17.14 -18.50 8.83
CA SER A 242 17.38 -19.94 9.08
C SER A 242 16.95 -20.87 7.94
N HIS A 243 15.96 -20.50 7.13
CA HIS A 243 15.51 -21.20 5.92
C HIS A 243 16.13 -20.64 4.62
N ASN A 244 16.84 -19.50 4.70
CA ASN A 244 17.50 -18.83 3.58
C ASN A 244 19.06 -18.86 3.69
N VAL A 245 19.63 -19.46 4.75
CA VAL A 245 21.09 -19.68 4.87
C VAL A 245 21.50 -20.69 3.80
N GLY A 246 22.07 -20.17 2.71
CA GLY A 246 22.48 -20.95 1.53
C GLY A 246 22.04 -20.34 0.19
N VAL A 247 21.19 -19.32 0.19
CA VAL A 247 20.77 -18.64 -1.05
C VAL A 247 21.86 -17.67 -1.52
N THR A 248 22.79 -18.18 -2.34
CA THR A 248 23.88 -17.40 -2.94
C THR A 248 23.51 -16.73 -4.27
N SER A 249 22.27 -16.85 -4.76
CA SER A 249 21.87 -16.13 -5.98
C SER A 249 20.40 -15.72 -5.97
N MET A 250 20.19 -14.44 -6.27
CA MET A 250 18.90 -13.83 -6.54
C MET A 250 18.41 -14.32 -7.90
N ASP A 251 17.37 -15.16 -7.92
CA ASP A 251 16.84 -15.76 -9.15
C ASP A 251 15.62 -14.95 -9.64
N PHE A 252 15.88 -14.04 -10.57
CA PHE A 252 14.85 -13.19 -11.17
C PHE A 252 13.87 -13.97 -12.05
N ASP A 253 14.27 -15.11 -12.63
CA ASP A 253 13.38 -15.96 -13.42
C ASP A 253 12.38 -16.66 -12.52
N LEU A 254 12.79 -17.10 -11.32
CA LEU A 254 11.86 -17.63 -10.33
C LEU A 254 10.87 -16.58 -9.84
N ARG A 255 11.34 -15.38 -9.50
CA ARG A 255 10.44 -14.27 -9.11
C ARG A 255 9.52 -13.84 -10.26
N ALA A 256 9.99 -13.89 -11.51
CA ALA A 256 9.14 -13.65 -12.67
C ALA A 256 8.07 -14.72 -12.82
N LYS A 257 8.39 -16.01 -12.63
CA LYS A 257 7.42 -17.12 -12.63
C LYS A 257 6.37 -16.97 -11.52
N ASP A 258 6.75 -16.44 -10.36
CA ASP A 258 5.81 -16.10 -9.28
C ASP A 258 4.78 -15.06 -9.74
N LEU A 259 5.25 -14.00 -10.41
CA LEU A 259 4.37 -12.98 -10.98
C LEU A 259 3.53 -13.51 -12.15
N GLN A 260 4.07 -14.39 -13.00
CA GLN A 260 3.30 -15.02 -14.07
C GLN A 260 2.13 -15.83 -13.53
N PHE A 261 2.34 -16.55 -12.42
CA PHE A 261 1.27 -17.26 -11.73
C PHE A 261 0.25 -16.28 -11.12
N LEU A 262 0.70 -15.21 -10.47
CA LEU A 262 -0.20 -14.14 -9.98
C LEU A 262 -1.06 -13.55 -11.11
N LEU A 263 -0.48 -13.30 -12.28
CA LEU A 263 -1.23 -12.80 -13.44
C LEU A 263 -2.32 -13.77 -13.90
N SER A 264 -2.04 -15.08 -13.91
CA SER A 264 -3.04 -16.10 -14.23
C SER A 264 -4.15 -16.16 -13.19
N GLU A 265 -3.83 -15.97 -11.90
CA GLU A 265 -4.86 -15.85 -10.86
C GLU A 265 -5.68 -14.57 -10.99
N ILE A 266 -5.06 -13.44 -11.37
CA ILE A 266 -5.77 -12.18 -11.67
C ILE A 266 -6.76 -12.38 -12.84
N GLU A 267 -6.36 -13.08 -13.90
CA GLU A 267 -7.25 -13.44 -15.01
C GLU A 267 -8.41 -14.31 -14.55
N ARG A 268 -8.15 -15.31 -13.69
CA ARG A 268 -9.20 -16.16 -13.09
C ARG A 268 -10.16 -15.36 -12.20
N LEU A 269 -9.63 -14.46 -11.37
CA LEU A 269 -10.44 -13.57 -10.53
C LEU A 269 -11.34 -12.68 -11.40
N ASN A 270 -10.79 -12.11 -12.47
CA ASN A 270 -11.55 -11.27 -13.39
C ASN A 270 -12.65 -12.04 -14.14
N LEU A 271 -12.46 -13.34 -14.36
CA LEU A 271 -13.42 -14.17 -15.08
C LEU A 271 -14.63 -14.55 -14.21
N SER A 272 -14.40 -14.93 -12.95
CA SER A 272 -15.44 -15.63 -12.17
C SER A 272 -15.50 -15.30 -10.68
N ASP A 273 -14.61 -14.48 -10.15
CA ASP A 273 -14.67 -14.14 -8.72
C ASP A 273 -15.86 -13.20 -8.45
N PRO A 274 -16.73 -13.47 -7.46
CA PRO A 274 -17.90 -12.64 -7.18
C PRO A 274 -17.58 -11.17 -6.90
N GLU A 275 -16.39 -10.89 -6.36
CA GLU A 275 -15.95 -9.55 -6.06
C GLU A 275 -15.23 -8.90 -7.25
N TRP A 276 -14.36 -9.62 -7.94
CA TRP A 276 -13.46 -9.06 -8.95
C TRP A 276 -13.92 -9.23 -10.41
N ALA A 277 -14.94 -10.04 -10.67
CA ALA A 277 -15.36 -10.35 -12.03
C ALA A 277 -15.69 -9.08 -12.84
N GLY A 278 -15.06 -8.96 -14.00
CA GLY A 278 -15.21 -7.84 -14.92
C GLY A 278 -14.60 -6.50 -14.46
N LEU A 279 -13.87 -6.46 -13.34
CA LEU A 279 -13.27 -5.22 -12.82
C LEU A 279 -11.80 -5.04 -13.19
N LEU A 280 -11.12 -6.08 -13.67
CA LEU A 280 -9.69 -6.06 -13.95
C LEU A 280 -9.48 -6.04 -15.47
N ASP A 281 -8.90 -4.97 -16.00
CA ASP A 281 -8.56 -4.90 -17.42
C ASP A 281 -7.26 -5.66 -17.69
N THR A 282 -7.39 -6.96 -17.95
CA THR A 282 -6.27 -7.87 -18.22
C THR A 282 -5.62 -7.64 -19.59
N ASN A 283 -6.15 -6.73 -20.42
CA ASN A 283 -5.47 -6.29 -21.65
C ASN A 283 -4.49 -5.13 -21.40
N ARG A 284 -4.64 -4.43 -20.26
CA ARG A 284 -3.79 -3.31 -19.84
C ARG A 284 -3.05 -3.67 -18.55
N ILE A 285 -2.02 -4.51 -18.68
CA ILE A 285 -1.19 -4.95 -17.55
C ILE A 285 0.19 -4.29 -17.63
N GLY A 286 0.62 -3.66 -16.53
CA GLY A 286 1.99 -3.17 -16.32
C GLY A 286 2.71 -3.88 -15.18
N ALA A 287 4.02 -3.67 -15.06
CA ALA A 287 4.81 -4.18 -13.94
C ALA A 287 5.83 -3.16 -13.45
N PHE A 288 6.05 -3.06 -12.14
CA PHE A 288 7.16 -2.29 -11.59
C PHE A 288 7.72 -2.93 -10.32
N GLY A 289 8.93 -2.56 -9.96
CA GLY A 289 9.52 -3.01 -8.72
C GLY A 289 10.79 -2.25 -8.37
N PHE A 290 11.18 -2.38 -7.10
CA PHE A 290 12.34 -1.70 -6.53
C PHE A 290 13.51 -2.65 -6.35
N SER A 291 14.72 -2.21 -6.68
CA SER A 291 15.97 -2.98 -6.53
C SER A 291 15.85 -4.35 -7.23
N ALA A 292 15.97 -5.47 -6.51
CA ALA A 292 15.72 -6.82 -7.02
C ALA A 292 14.36 -6.95 -7.74
N GLY A 293 13.33 -6.25 -7.27
CA GLY A 293 12.01 -6.23 -7.88
C GLY A 293 11.97 -5.47 -9.21
N GLY A 294 12.86 -4.51 -9.42
CA GLY A 294 12.99 -3.82 -10.69
C GLY A 294 13.57 -4.73 -11.78
N ASN A 295 14.57 -5.54 -11.41
CA ASN A 295 15.08 -6.61 -12.27
C ASN A 295 14.03 -7.68 -12.55
N THR A 296 13.30 -8.10 -11.51
CA THR A 296 12.17 -9.04 -11.64
C THR A 296 11.11 -8.52 -12.63
N SER A 297 10.72 -7.25 -12.50
CA SER A 297 9.74 -6.61 -13.41
C SER A 297 10.27 -6.49 -14.83
N SER A 298 11.58 -6.29 -14.98
CA SER A 298 12.27 -6.28 -16.27
C SER A 298 12.31 -7.65 -16.94
N THR A 299 12.54 -8.71 -16.17
CA THR A 299 12.48 -10.10 -16.63
C THR A 299 11.05 -10.48 -17.02
N LEU A 300 10.07 -10.16 -16.18
CA LEU A 300 8.65 -10.42 -16.46
C LEU A 300 8.19 -9.68 -17.73
N GLY A 301 8.56 -8.40 -17.85
CA GLY A 301 8.18 -7.58 -19.00
C GLY A 301 8.70 -8.12 -20.34
N ARG A 302 9.85 -8.81 -20.35
CA ARG A 302 10.43 -9.46 -21.52
C ARG A 302 9.85 -10.86 -21.78
N THR A 303 9.56 -11.62 -20.72
CA THR A 303 9.19 -13.04 -20.83
C THR A 303 7.69 -13.31 -20.87
N ASP A 304 6.85 -12.34 -20.47
CA ASP A 304 5.40 -12.48 -20.48
C ASP A 304 4.73 -11.47 -21.44
N SER A 305 3.98 -11.98 -22.42
CA SER A 305 3.30 -11.18 -23.45
C SER A 305 2.11 -10.36 -22.93
N ARG A 306 1.59 -10.69 -21.74
CA ARG A 306 0.51 -9.95 -21.08
C ARG A 306 0.97 -8.56 -20.64
N ILE A 307 2.23 -8.42 -20.21
CA ILE A 307 2.81 -7.12 -19.79
C ILE A 307 2.96 -6.19 -20.99
N LYS A 308 2.43 -4.96 -20.88
CA LYS A 308 2.46 -3.92 -21.91
C LYS A 308 3.52 -2.85 -21.66
N ALA A 309 3.86 -2.59 -20.41
CA ALA A 309 4.93 -1.67 -20.02
C ALA A 309 5.52 -2.09 -18.66
N PHE A 310 6.80 -1.78 -18.43
CA PHE A 310 7.42 -2.06 -17.14
C PHE A 310 8.42 -0.99 -16.70
N ALA A 311 8.57 -0.85 -15.38
CA ALA A 311 9.52 0.07 -14.76
C ALA A 311 10.46 -0.66 -13.79
N ASN A 312 11.76 -0.41 -13.92
CA ASN A 312 12.78 -0.90 -13.02
C ASN A 312 13.26 0.25 -12.16
N MET A 313 12.88 0.26 -10.88
CA MET A 313 13.29 1.32 -9.95
C MET A 313 14.58 0.89 -9.25
N ASP A 314 15.71 1.37 -9.75
CA ASP A 314 17.03 1.23 -9.10
C ASP A 314 17.53 -0.24 -8.95
N GLY A 315 17.11 -1.13 -9.86
CA GLY A 315 17.62 -2.49 -9.98
C GLY A 315 18.79 -2.60 -10.96
N ASN A 316 19.80 -3.41 -10.65
CA ASN A 316 20.96 -3.54 -11.55
C ASN A 316 20.61 -4.32 -12.82
N LEU A 317 20.71 -3.69 -13.99
CA LEU A 317 20.42 -4.27 -15.30
C LEU A 317 21.55 -5.11 -15.92
N SER A 318 22.66 -5.34 -15.21
CA SER A 318 23.88 -5.94 -15.78
C SER A 318 23.68 -7.31 -16.46
N THR A 319 22.60 -8.03 -16.16
CA THR A 319 22.26 -9.32 -16.79
C THR A 319 21.21 -9.25 -17.90
N LEU A 320 20.60 -8.08 -18.13
CA LEU A 320 19.41 -7.95 -19.01
C LEU A 320 19.69 -7.27 -20.35
N TRP A 321 20.86 -6.66 -20.53
CA TRP A 321 21.20 -5.89 -21.75
C TRP A 321 22.10 -6.66 -22.73
N GLU A 322 22.66 -7.79 -22.32
CA GLU A 322 23.57 -8.57 -23.16
C GLU A 322 22.86 -9.48 -24.18
N THR A 323 21.53 -9.69 -24.07
CA THR A 323 20.84 -10.71 -24.88
C THR A 323 19.52 -10.32 -25.54
N ASP A 324 18.81 -9.25 -25.12
CA ASP A 324 17.54 -8.84 -25.78
C ASP A 324 17.16 -7.36 -25.51
N PRO A 325 17.17 -6.47 -26.53
CA PRO A 325 16.69 -5.10 -26.37
C PRO A 325 15.18 -5.09 -26.07
N ALA A 326 14.77 -4.34 -25.06
CA ALA A 326 13.35 -4.26 -24.68
C ALA A 326 12.50 -3.75 -25.86
N THR A 327 11.57 -4.58 -26.35
CA THR A 327 10.65 -4.25 -27.45
C THR A 327 9.38 -3.51 -26.99
N LYS A 328 9.24 -3.31 -25.68
CA LYS A 328 8.08 -2.68 -25.03
C LYS A 328 8.50 -1.39 -24.31
N PRO A 329 7.56 -0.44 -24.08
CA PRO A 329 7.84 0.74 -23.27
C PRO A 329 8.47 0.39 -21.92
N PHE A 330 9.65 0.95 -21.68
CA PHE A 330 10.49 0.67 -20.51
C PHE A 330 10.95 1.98 -19.86
N ARG A 331 10.95 2.00 -18.53
CA ARG A 331 11.56 3.07 -17.73
C ARG A 331 12.55 2.48 -16.73
N PHE A 332 13.73 3.06 -16.67
CA PHE A 332 14.73 2.87 -15.62
C PHE A 332 14.70 4.08 -14.67
#